data_AF-A0A7C4RXS7-F1
#
_entry.id   AF-A0A7C4RXS7-F1
#
_cell.length_a   1.000
_cell.length_b   1.000
_cell.length_c   1.000
_cell.angle_alpha   90.00
_cell.angle_beta   90.00
_cell.angle_gamma   90.00
#
_symmetry.space_group_name_H-M   'P 1'
#
loop_
_entity.id
_entity.type
_entity.pdbx_description
1 polymer ?
#
loop_
_entity_poly.entity_id
_entity_poly.type
_entity_poly.pdbx_seq_one_letter_code
_entity_poly.pdbx_strand_id
1 'polypeptide(L)'
;VALKKSAATTVSATMRIAKMAGIDVFATGGIGGVHVGDWDVSQDITEMSKTDMIVVSAGCKSILDVKKTIEFMETFQILVLGYRTDKFPIFYEGLSSYKLDHVVEKPEEIAKIYLAKTELGIEGTILVANPIPEEHAISESEVEVYIKQALKECEEKGITGKQVTPYLLSRVAQLSNYKTLRANIELLKNNVGLACQIAKEITTLKLQG
;
A
#
# COMPACT_ATOMS: atom_id res chain seq x y z
N VAL A 1 7.02 23.31 2.06
CA VAL A 1 7.98 23.78 3.10
C VAL A 1 8.47 25.20 2.83
N ALA A 2 9.30 25.45 1.80
CA ALA A 2 9.90 26.78 1.55
C ALA A 2 8.88 27.94 1.49
N LEU A 3 7.73 27.71 0.85
CA LEU A 3 6.67 28.72 0.71
C LEU A 3 5.68 28.77 1.89
N LYS A 4 5.91 28.00 2.97
CA LYS A 4 5.03 27.95 4.17
C LYS A 4 3.54 27.69 3.87
N LYS A 5 3.25 26.88 2.85
CA LYS A 5 1.88 26.45 2.49
C LYS A 5 1.54 25.07 3.05
N SER A 6 0.24 24.82 3.22
CA SER A 6 -0.30 23.51 3.58
C SER A 6 -0.37 22.57 2.37
N ALA A 7 -0.15 21.28 2.61
CA ALA A 7 -0.32 20.20 1.64
C ALA A 7 -0.68 18.91 2.38
N ALA A 8 -1.44 18.03 1.73
CA ALA A 8 -1.62 16.65 2.17
C ALA A 8 -0.50 15.78 1.60
N THR A 9 0.13 14.96 2.44
CA THR A 9 1.25 14.09 2.02
C THR A 9 0.74 12.79 1.43
N THR A 10 1.33 12.37 0.31
CA THR A 10 1.16 11.02 -0.25
C THR A 10 1.86 9.97 0.62
N VAL A 11 1.75 8.69 0.25
CA VAL A 11 2.53 7.61 0.87
C VAL A 11 4.03 7.95 0.80
N SER A 12 4.57 8.24 -0.38
CA SER A 12 5.97 8.61 -0.56
C SER A 12 6.44 9.78 0.34
N ALA A 13 5.71 10.89 0.32
CA ALA A 13 6.07 12.05 1.14
C ALA A 13 5.96 11.75 2.64
N THR A 14 4.97 10.96 3.05
CA THR A 14 4.77 10.56 4.45
C THR A 14 5.90 9.67 4.93
N MET A 15 6.30 8.66 4.13
CA MET A 15 7.42 7.77 4.43
C MET A 15 8.71 8.56 4.67
N ARG A 16 9.05 9.49 3.77
CA ARG A 16 10.24 10.32 3.89
C ARG A 16 10.25 11.10 5.20
N ILE A 17 9.14 11.80 5.50
CA ILE A 17 9.00 12.63 6.69
C ILE A 17 9.03 11.76 7.96
N ALA A 18 8.33 10.63 7.96
CA ALA A 18 8.29 9.72 9.09
C ALA A 18 9.68 9.15 9.40
N LYS A 19 10.45 8.73 8.38
CA LYS A 19 11.83 8.26 8.60
C LYS A 19 12.75 9.36 9.10
N MET A 20 12.61 10.60 8.61
CA MET A 20 13.34 11.76 9.16
C MET A 20 13.03 12.00 10.64
N ALA A 21 11.85 11.60 11.11
CA ALA A 21 11.45 11.68 12.51
C ALA A 21 11.80 10.42 13.33
N GLY A 22 12.51 9.44 12.76
CA GLY A 22 12.88 8.19 13.43
C GLY A 22 11.73 7.20 13.60
N ILE A 23 10.66 7.32 12.79
CA ILE A 23 9.54 6.39 12.79
C ILE A 23 9.85 5.24 11.83
N ASP A 24 9.76 4.01 12.33
CA ASP A 24 10.13 2.80 11.59
C ASP A 24 8.93 2.09 10.92
N VAL A 25 7.69 2.41 11.32
CA VAL A 25 6.47 1.72 10.84
C VAL A 25 5.42 2.73 10.39
N PHE A 26 4.86 2.52 9.20
CA PHE A 26 3.80 3.33 8.61
C PHE A 26 2.65 2.45 8.11
N ALA A 27 1.40 2.79 8.46
CA ALA A 27 0.21 2.14 7.94
C ALA A 27 -0.52 3.03 6.94
N THR A 28 -0.99 2.44 5.84
CA THR A 28 -1.86 3.10 4.87
C THR A 28 -2.96 2.15 4.39
N GLY A 29 -3.90 2.66 3.61
CA GLY A 29 -4.91 1.81 2.99
C GLY A 29 -4.28 0.92 1.91
N GLY A 30 -3.80 1.54 0.85
CA GLY A 30 -3.11 0.88 -0.26
C GLY A 30 -2.05 1.79 -0.84
N ILE A 31 -0.92 1.24 -1.25
CA ILE A 31 0.16 2.00 -1.90
C ILE A 31 -0.26 2.45 -3.30
N GLY A 32 0.42 3.48 -3.83
CA GLY A 32 0.45 3.71 -5.27
C GLY A 32 1.31 2.66 -5.97
N GLY A 33 1.30 2.68 -7.30
CA GLY A 33 2.00 1.71 -8.12
C GLY A 33 2.01 2.13 -9.58
N VAL A 34 2.04 1.16 -10.48
CA VAL A 34 1.98 1.40 -11.92
C VAL A 34 0.51 1.54 -12.34
N HIS A 35 0.18 2.59 -13.07
CA HIS A 35 -1.17 2.77 -13.61
C HIS A 35 -1.41 1.88 -14.83
N VAL A 36 -2.69 1.58 -15.10
CA VAL A 36 -3.11 0.92 -16.34
C VAL A 36 -2.96 1.92 -17.51
N GLY A 37 -2.47 1.45 -18.66
CA GLY A 37 -2.28 2.27 -19.86
C GLY A 37 -0.85 2.80 -20.01
N ASP A 38 -0.72 4.10 -20.26
CA ASP A 38 0.54 4.81 -20.51
C ASP A 38 1.49 4.84 -19.30
N TRP A 39 2.72 5.33 -19.51
CA TRP A 39 3.76 5.42 -18.48
C TRP A 39 3.43 6.45 -17.39
N ASP A 40 2.63 6.02 -16.40
CA ASP A 40 2.41 6.71 -15.13
C ASP A 40 2.72 5.74 -13.97
N VAL A 41 3.81 6.03 -13.25
CA VAL A 41 4.31 5.20 -12.16
C VAL A 41 4.41 6.05 -10.90
N SER A 42 3.77 5.58 -9.82
CA SER A 42 3.79 6.27 -8.53
C SER A 42 5.20 6.42 -7.98
N GLN A 43 5.48 7.61 -7.44
CA GLN A 43 6.70 7.88 -6.68
C GLN A 43 6.84 6.99 -5.44
N ASP A 44 5.76 6.36 -4.98
CA ASP A 44 5.79 5.41 -3.87
C ASP A 44 6.78 4.27 -4.11
N ILE A 45 6.90 3.75 -5.35
CA ILE A 45 7.87 2.70 -5.70
C ILE A 45 9.31 3.21 -5.45
N THR A 46 9.63 4.37 -6.00
CA THR A 46 10.99 4.92 -5.86
C THR A 46 11.33 5.31 -4.43
N GLU A 47 10.34 5.76 -3.65
CA GLU A 47 10.54 6.07 -2.24
C GLU A 47 10.73 4.80 -1.42
N MET A 48 9.92 3.77 -1.66
CA MET A 48 10.06 2.45 -1.03
C MET A 48 11.42 1.82 -1.34
N SER A 49 11.99 2.02 -2.52
CA SER A 49 13.34 1.49 -2.83
C SER A 49 14.47 2.10 -1.98
N LYS A 50 14.23 3.24 -1.32
CA LYS A 50 15.27 4.04 -0.64
C LYS A 50 15.05 4.18 0.85
N THR A 51 13.79 4.15 1.29
CA THR A 51 13.45 4.46 2.68
C THR A 51 13.34 3.18 3.48
N ASP A 52 14.26 3.01 4.43
CA ASP A 52 14.29 1.87 5.34
C ASP A 52 13.18 1.98 6.40
N MET A 53 12.05 1.32 6.14
CA MET A 53 10.81 1.41 6.93
C MET A 53 9.96 0.17 6.66
N ILE A 54 9.04 -0.15 7.56
CA ILE A 54 7.94 -1.08 7.30
C ILE A 54 6.70 -0.29 6.88
N VAL A 55 6.12 -0.65 5.74
CA VAL A 55 4.83 -0.12 5.28
C VAL A 55 3.79 -1.23 5.30
N VAL A 56 2.73 -1.05 6.08
CA VAL A 56 1.58 -1.98 6.13
C VAL A 56 0.48 -1.45 5.23
N SER A 57 0.02 -2.28 4.30
CA SER A 57 -1.06 -1.91 3.38
C SER A 57 -1.85 -3.13 2.89
N ALA A 58 -3.06 -2.90 2.37
CA ALA A 58 -3.82 -3.90 1.62
C ALA A 58 -3.32 -3.98 0.16
N GLY A 59 -2.00 -4.05 -0.01
CA GLY A 59 -1.34 -4.06 -1.31
C GLY A 59 -1.47 -2.70 -2.02
N CYS A 60 -1.62 -2.74 -3.34
CA CYS A 60 -1.79 -1.53 -4.15
C CYS A 60 -3.27 -1.21 -4.36
N LYS A 61 -3.60 0.07 -4.59
CA LYS A 61 -4.97 0.50 -4.91
C LYS A 61 -5.50 -0.22 -6.15
N SER A 62 -6.79 -0.55 -6.15
CA SER A 62 -7.53 -1.27 -7.21
C SER A 62 -7.46 -0.67 -8.61
N ILE A 63 -7.18 0.63 -8.70
CA ILE A 63 -7.11 1.39 -9.96
C ILE A 63 -5.77 1.20 -10.71
N LEU A 64 -4.89 0.34 -10.19
CA LEU A 64 -3.52 0.16 -10.67
C LEU A 64 -3.36 -1.15 -11.42
N ASP A 65 -2.32 -1.22 -12.23
CA ASP A 65 -1.85 -2.47 -12.83
C ASP A 65 -1.07 -3.26 -11.78
N VAL A 66 -1.74 -4.23 -11.16
CA VAL A 66 -1.20 -5.03 -10.06
C VAL A 66 0.05 -5.79 -10.50
N LYS A 67 0.03 -6.39 -11.69
CA LYS A 67 1.18 -7.15 -12.21
C LYS A 67 2.38 -6.25 -12.37
N LYS A 68 2.24 -5.16 -13.13
CA LYS A 68 3.36 -4.23 -13.34
C LYS A 68 3.85 -3.64 -12.02
N THR A 69 2.95 -3.39 -11.07
CA THR A 69 3.33 -2.90 -9.73
C THR A 69 4.24 -3.90 -9.01
N ILE A 70 3.91 -5.20 -9.03
CA ILE A 70 4.72 -6.25 -8.43
C ILE A 70 6.09 -6.37 -9.12
N GLU A 71 6.12 -6.38 -10.46
CA GLU A 71 7.37 -6.44 -11.24
C GLU A 71 8.29 -5.23 -10.97
N PHE A 72 7.71 -4.04 -10.79
CA PHE A 72 8.46 -2.87 -10.36
C PHE A 72 8.98 -3.02 -8.93
N MET A 73 8.18 -3.53 -8.00
CA MET A 73 8.65 -3.77 -6.63
C MET A 73 9.85 -4.73 -6.60
N GLU A 74 9.80 -5.80 -7.38
CA GLU A 74 10.93 -6.73 -7.54
C GLU A 74 12.17 -6.01 -8.12
N THR A 75 12.00 -5.30 -9.23
CA THR A 75 13.10 -4.57 -9.91
C THR A 75 13.77 -3.55 -8.98
N PHE A 76 12.98 -2.89 -8.14
CA PHE A 76 13.44 -1.88 -7.18
C PHE A 76 13.80 -2.47 -5.81
N GLN A 77 13.90 -3.81 -5.70
CA GLN A 77 14.35 -4.53 -4.51
C GLN A 77 13.51 -4.23 -3.26
N ILE A 78 12.21 -3.98 -3.44
CA ILE A 78 11.27 -3.79 -2.34
C ILE A 78 10.86 -5.18 -1.84
N LEU A 79 11.17 -5.47 -0.57
CA LEU A 79 10.78 -6.74 0.03
C LEU A 79 9.27 -6.74 0.31
N VAL A 80 8.53 -7.67 -0.30
CA VAL A 80 7.10 -7.85 -0.04
C VAL A 80 6.88 -9.09 0.82
N LEU A 81 6.18 -8.91 1.94
CA LEU A 81 5.80 -9.98 2.87
C LEU A 81 4.27 -10.09 2.90
N GLY A 82 3.73 -11.26 2.52
CA GLY A 82 2.32 -11.56 2.72
C GLY A 82 2.04 -11.92 4.17
N TYR A 83 1.16 -11.17 4.85
CA TYR A 83 0.77 -11.49 6.21
C TYR A 83 -0.36 -12.52 6.19
N ARG A 84 -0.04 -13.76 6.59
CA ARG A 84 -0.94 -14.93 6.60
C ARG A 84 -1.58 -15.25 5.25
N THR A 85 -0.86 -14.92 4.17
CA THR A 85 -1.32 -15.16 2.80
C THR A 85 -0.13 -15.30 1.86
N ASP A 86 -0.25 -16.19 0.88
CA ASP A 86 0.69 -16.37 -0.22
C ASP A 86 0.29 -15.58 -1.47
N LYS A 87 -0.72 -14.70 -1.38
CA LYS A 87 -1.24 -13.93 -2.51
C LYS A 87 -1.17 -12.44 -2.23
N PHE A 88 -0.80 -11.68 -3.26
CA PHE A 88 -0.76 -10.22 -3.15
C PHE A 88 -2.19 -9.65 -3.04
N PRO A 89 -2.51 -8.82 -2.04
CA PRO A 89 -3.82 -8.23 -1.90
C PRO A 89 -4.05 -7.07 -2.89
N ILE A 90 -5.30 -6.91 -3.32
CA ILE A 90 -5.76 -5.79 -4.14
C ILE A 90 -6.81 -5.05 -3.32
N PHE A 91 -6.35 -4.16 -2.44
CA PHE A 91 -7.15 -3.17 -1.74
C PHE A 91 -8.50 -3.67 -1.19
N TYR A 92 -9.64 -3.32 -1.81
CA TYR A 92 -10.97 -3.78 -1.35
C TYR A 92 -11.41 -5.12 -1.96
N GLU A 93 -10.72 -5.63 -2.98
CA GLU A 93 -11.00 -6.90 -3.64
C GLU A 93 -10.50 -8.14 -2.87
N GLY A 94 -9.69 -7.95 -1.83
CA GLY A 94 -9.08 -9.06 -1.11
C GLY A 94 -7.81 -9.53 -1.79
N LEU A 95 -7.76 -10.79 -2.21
CA LEU A 95 -6.55 -11.43 -2.73
C LEU A 95 -6.56 -11.51 -4.27
N SER A 96 -5.43 -11.16 -4.89
CA SER A 96 -5.20 -11.38 -6.32
C SER A 96 -4.88 -12.84 -6.66
N SER A 97 -4.68 -13.12 -7.94
CA SER A 97 -4.06 -14.35 -8.43
C SER A 97 -2.52 -14.36 -8.34
N TYR A 98 -1.88 -13.23 -8.02
CA TYR A 98 -0.42 -13.11 -7.99
C TYR A 98 0.12 -13.67 -6.68
N LYS A 99 1.03 -14.65 -6.77
CA LYS A 99 1.67 -15.26 -5.62
C LYS A 99 2.82 -14.41 -5.09
N LEU A 100 3.01 -14.45 -3.78
CA LEU A 100 4.14 -13.86 -3.08
C LEU A 100 5.14 -14.94 -2.70
N ASP A 101 6.43 -14.60 -2.78
CA ASP A 101 7.52 -15.52 -2.44
C ASP A 101 7.71 -15.71 -0.93
N HIS A 102 7.20 -14.76 -0.14
CA HIS A 102 7.43 -14.70 1.30
C HIS A 102 6.13 -14.51 2.07
N VAL A 103 5.88 -15.42 3.00
CA VAL A 103 4.72 -15.41 3.90
C VAL A 103 5.21 -15.36 5.33
N VAL A 104 4.53 -14.55 6.15
CA VAL A 104 4.78 -14.41 7.58
C VAL A 104 3.47 -14.54 8.35
N GLU A 105 3.52 -15.17 9.52
CA GLU A 105 2.34 -15.52 10.31
C GLU A 105 2.14 -14.61 11.52
N LYS A 106 3.24 -13.99 12.00
CA LYS A 106 3.27 -13.20 13.24
C LYS A 106 3.93 -11.83 13.06
N PRO A 107 3.45 -10.79 13.77
CA PRO A 107 4.11 -9.47 13.78
C PRO A 107 5.58 -9.51 14.20
N GLU A 108 5.95 -10.43 15.10
CA GLU A 108 7.31 -10.62 15.59
C GLU A 108 8.28 -11.03 14.47
N GLU A 109 7.83 -11.83 13.50
CA GLU A 109 8.65 -12.26 12.36
C GLU A 109 9.01 -11.06 11.48
N ILE A 110 8.04 -10.19 11.21
CA ILE A 110 8.24 -8.94 10.48
C ILE A 110 9.24 -8.04 11.21
N ALA A 111 9.09 -7.90 12.53
CA ALA A 111 10.00 -7.09 13.34
C ALA A 111 11.44 -7.64 13.30
N LYS A 112 11.63 -8.97 13.40
CA LYS A 112 12.96 -9.61 13.28
C LYS A 112 13.58 -9.40 11.91
N ILE A 113 12.81 -9.56 10.83
CA ILE A 113 13.27 -9.33 9.46
C ILE A 113 13.72 -7.87 9.31
N TYR A 114 12.94 -6.92 9.81
CA TYR A 114 13.29 -5.49 9.75
C TYR A 114 14.58 -5.19 10.50
N LEU A 115 14.74 -5.69 11.73
CA LEU A 115 15.94 -5.46 12.52
C LEU A 115 17.18 -6.06 11.87
N ALA A 116 17.09 -7.30 11.36
CA ALA A 116 18.19 -7.94 10.65
C ALA A 116 18.57 -7.18 9.36
N LYS A 117 17.58 -6.74 8.59
CA LYS A 117 17.78 -5.91 7.39
C LYS A 117 18.49 -4.60 7.73
N THR A 118 18.08 -3.95 8.83
CA THR A 118 18.68 -2.71 9.32
C THR A 118 20.13 -2.92 9.78
N GLU A 119 20.41 -3.99 10.52
CA GLU A 119 21.76 -4.35 11.00
C GLU A 119 22.73 -4.64 9.85
N LEU A 120 22.24 -5.26 8.77
CA LEU A 120 23.01 -5.52 7.56
C LEU A 120 23.21 -4.27 6.68
N GLY A 121 22.62 -3.14 7.01
CA GLY A 121 22.70 -1.90 6.22
C GLY A 121 22.03 -2.00 4.85
N ILE A 122 21.07 -2.91 4.69
CA ILE A 122 20.31 -3.06 3.45
C ILE A 122 19.26 -1.94 3.41
N GLU A 123 19.25 -1.12 2.36
CA GLU A 123 18.26 -0.05 2.20
C GLU A 123 16.91 -0.57 1.69
N GLY A 124 15.89 0.30 1.63
CA GLY A 124 14.58 -0.01 1.07
C GLY A 124 13.53 -0.47 2.07
N THR A 125 12.27 -0.44 1.66
CA THR A 125 11.10 -0.70 2.50
C THR A 125 10.77 -2.18 2.53
N ILE A 126 10.25 -2.62 3.67
CA ILE A 126 9.48 -3.87 3.76
C ILE A 126 8.00 -3.52 3.60
N LEU A 127 7.39 -3.96 2.51
CA LEU A 127 5.95 -3.88 2.30
C LEU A 127 5.27 -5.11 2.92
N VAL A 128 4.50 -4.89 3.98
CA VAL A 128 3.63 -5.91 4.56
C VAL A 128 2.28 -5.84 3.87
N ALA A 129 2.03 -6.83 3.02
CA ALA A 129 0.79 -7.05 2.31
C ALA A 129 -0.23 -7.74 3.23
N ASN A 130 -1.18 -6.95 3.76
CA ASN A 130 -2.18 -7.38 4.72
C ASN A 130 -3.58 -7.31 4.08
N PRO A 131 -4.20 -8.45 3.70
CA PRO A 131 -5.49 -8.44 3.03
C PRO A 131 -6.59 -7.82 3.91
N ILE A 132 -7.59 -7.21 3.26
CA ILE A 132 -8.83 -6.82 3.93
C ILE A 132 -9.52 -8.08 4.52
N PRO A 133 -10.18 -7.98 5.69
CA PRO A 133 -11.01 -9.07 6.20
C PRO A 133 -12.07 -9.50 5.17
N GLU A 134 -12.29 -10.82 5.05
CA GLU A 134 -13.12 -11.42 3.99
C GLU A 134 -14.56 -10.89 4.02
N GLU A 135 -15.11 -10.63 5.21
CA GLU A 135 -16.46 -10.08 5.40
C GLU A 135 -16.63 -8.64 4.87
N HIS A 136 -15.54 -7.96 4.57
CA HIS A 136 -15.52 -6.60 4.03
C HIS A 136 -15.03 -6.53 2.58
N ALA A 137 -14.57 -7.66 2.02
CA ALA A 137 -14.11 -7.74 0.64
C ALA A 137 -15.27 -7.53 -0.36
N ILE A 138 -14.93 -6.99 -1.51
CA ILE A 138 -15.84 -6.74 -2.63
C ILE A 138 -15.34 -7.57 -3.82
N SER A 139 -16.21 -8.22 -4.59
CA SER A 139 -15.70 -9.05 -5.68
C SER A 139 -14.98 -8.20 -6.74
N GLU A 140 -13.89 -8.73 -7.30
CA GLU A 140 -13.12 -8.08 -8.36
C GLU A 140 -14.00 -7.70 -9.55
N SER A 141 -14.92 -8.58 -9.95
CA SER A 141 -15.88 -8.33 -11.02
C SER A 141 -16.83 -7.16 -10.74
N GLU A 142 -17.21 -6.93 -9.47
CA GLU A 142 -18.05 -5.79 -9.09
C GLU A 142 -17.25 -4.48 -9.16
N VAL A 143 -16.02 -4.50 -8.63
CA VAL A 143 -15.13 -3.32 -8.63
C VAL A 143 -14.71 -2.93 -10.05
N GLU A 144 -14.40 -3.90 -10.90
CA GLU A 144 -13.96 -3.69 -12.28
C GLU A 144 -15.01 -2.89 -13.09
N VAL A 145 -16.30 -3.16 -12.87
CA VAL A 145 -17.39 -2.41 -13.51
C VAL A 145 -17.32 -0.92 -13.15
N TYR A 146 -17.12 -0.61 -11.86
CA TYR A 146 -17.01 0.77 -11.39
C TYR A 146 -15.76 1.47 -11.90
N ILE A 147 -14.62 0.77 -11.91
CA ILE A 147 -13.35 1.32 -12.38
C ILE A 147 -13.40 1.62 -13.89
N LYS A 148 -13.91 0.69 -14.70
CA LYS A 148 -14.07 0.90 -16.15
C LYS A 148 -14.94 2.12 -16.45
N GLN A 149 -16.05 2.27 -15.74
CA GLN A 149 -16.91 3.44 -15.89
C GLN A 149 -16.19 4.73 -15.47
N ALA A 150 -15.52 4.73 -14.32
CA ALA A 150 -14.81 5.90 -13.81
C ALA A 150 -13.63 6.33 -14.71
N LEU A 151 -12.90 5.38 -15.29
CA LEU A 151 -11.82 5.63 -16.26
C LEU A 151 -12.35 6.28 -17.53
N LYS A 152 -13.46 5.77 -18.09
CA LYS A 152 -14.11 6.38 -19.25
C LYS A 152 -14.51 7.84 -18.96
N GLU A 153 -15.05 8.10 -17.78
CA GLU A 153 -15.39 9.46 -17.36
C GLU A 153 -14.16 10.37 -17.18
N CYS A 154 -13.00 9.83 -16.76
CA CYS A 154 -11.75 10.59 -16.72
C CYS A 154 -11.34 11.05 -18.12
N GLU A 155 -11.38 10.15 -19.10
CA GLU A 155 -11.03 10.44 -20.49
C GLU A 155 -11.96 11.51 -21.08
N GLU A 156 -13.27 11.34 -20.92
CA GLU A 156 -14.29 12.28 -21.39
C GLU A 156 -14.13 13.68 -20.77
N LYS A 157 -13.64 13.76 -19.53
CA LYS A 157 -13.43 15.02 -18.78
C LYS A 157 -12.00 15.56 -18.88
N GLY A 158 -11.09 14.88 -19.57
CA GLY A 158 -9.68 15.27 -19.67
C GLY A 158 -8.92 15.27 -18.33
N ILE A 159 -9.32 14.44 -17.38
CA ILE A 159 -8.67 14.32 -16.07
C ILE A 159 -7.39 13.50 -16.22
N THR A 160 -6.23 14.11 -15.91
CA THR A 160 -4.91 13.51 -16.15
C THR A 160 -3.96 13.68 -14.96
N GLY A 161 -2.90 12.85 -14.95
CA GLY A 161 -1.84 12.86 -13.95
C GLY A 161 -2.36 12.72 -12.51
N LYS A 162 -1.86 13.57 -11.60
CA LYS A 162 -2.14 13.49 -10.15
C LYS A 162 -3.62 13.61 -9.76
N GLN A 163 -4.48 14.06 -10.68
CA GLN A 163 -5.92 14.19 -10.43
C GLN A 163 -6.70 12.89 -10.67
N VAL A 164 -6.11 11.94 -11.41
CA VAL A 164 -6.77 10.68 -11.80
C VAL A 164 -7.12 9.85 -10.55
N THR A 165 -6.14 9.56 -9.69
CA THR A 165 -6.36 8.72 -8.51
C THR A 165 -7.43 9.27 -7.55
N PRO A 166 -7.39 10.55 -7.12
CA PRO A 166 -8.45 11.11 -6.29
C PRO A 166 -9.83 11.06 -6.95
N TYR A 167 -9.91 11.34 -8.25
CA TYR A 167 -11.16 11.28 -8.99
C TYR A 167 -11.71 9.84 -9.04
N LEU A 168 -10.89 8.87 -9.45
CA LEU A 168 -11.30 7.47 -9.56
C LEU A 168 -11.81 6.92 -8.24
N LEU A 169 -11.08 7.14 -7.13
CA LEU A 169 -11.51 6.67 -5.81
C LEU A 169 -12.85 7.31 -5.40
N SER A 170 -13.02 8.61 -5.61
CA SER A 170 -14.27 9.30 -5.30
C SER A 170 -15.43 8.78 -6.15
N ARG A 171 -15.18 8.56 -7.44
CA ARG A 171 -16.21 8.12 -8.38
C ARG A 171 -16.62 6.66 -8.14
N VAL A 172 -15.66 5.78 -7.90
CA VAL A 172 -15.91 4.37 -7.54
C VAL A 172 -16.68 4.28 -6.22
N ALA A 173 -16.40 5.16 -5.25
CA ALA A 173 -17.21 5.27 -4.03
C ALA A 173 -18.66 5.63 -4.36
N GLN A 174 -18.91 6.62 -5.21
CA GLN A 174 -20.28 6.99 -5.60
C GLN A 174 -21.00 5.87 -6.37
N LEU A 175 -20.34 5.26 -7.35
CA LEU A 175 -20.91 4.18 -8.18
C LEU A 175 -21.28 2.94 -7.35
N SER A 176 -20.49 2.64 -6.32
CA SER A 176 -20.73 1.52 -5.39
C SER A 176 -21.71 1.84 -4.26
N ASN A 177 -22.44 2.97 -4.32
CA ASN A 177 -23.24 3.49 -3.21
C ASN A 177 -22.46 3.49 -1.87
N TYR A 178 -21.24 3.99 -1.94
CA TYR A 178 -20.26 4.09 -0.85
C TYR A 178 -19.88 2.76 -0.18
N LYS A 179 -20.09 1.62 -0.85
CA LYS A 179 -19.61 0.30 -0.39
C LYS A 179 -18.08 0.25 -0.36
N THR A 180 -17.39 0.73 -1.41
CA THR A 180 -15.91 0.75 -1.45
C THR A 180 -15.30 1.69 -0.42
N LEU A 181 -15.97 2.81 -0.10
CA LEU A 181 -15.53 3.69 0.98
C LEU A 181 -15.60 2.99 2.35
N ARG A 182 -16.67 2.24 2.61
CA ARG A 182 -16.82 1.46 3.86
C ARG A 182 -15.74 0.38 3.96
N ALA A 183 -15.51 -0.38 2.88
CA ALA A 183 -14.43 -1.37 2.83
C ALA A 183 -13.04 -0.72 3.05
N ASN A 184 -12.79 0.45 2.48
CA ASN A 184 -11.55 1.21 2.67
C ASN A 184 -11.33 1.64 4.14
N ILE A 185 -12.40 1.95 4.88
CA ILE A 185 -12.29 2.24 6.31
C ILE A 185 -11.90 0.99 7.10
N GLU A 186 -12.51 -0.16 6.80
CA GLU A 186 -12.23 -1.41 7.53
C GLU A 186 -10.83 -1.95 7.22
N LEU A 187 -10.37 -1.92 5.97
CA LEU A 187 -8.99 -2.30 5.65
C LEU A 187 -7.98 -1.35 6.31
N LEU A 188 -8.28 -0.05 6.43
CA LEU A 188 -7.38 0.90 7.06
C LEU A 188 -7.24 0.59 8.56
N LYS A 189 -8.35 0.29 9.24
CA LYS A 189 -8.33 -0.16 10.64
C LYS A 189 -7.52 -1.45 10.80
N ASN A 190 -7.70 -2.41 9.90
CA ASN A 190 -6.94 -3.67 9.91
C ASN A 190 -5.43 -3.42 9.78
N ASN A 191 -5.02 -2.59 8.81
CA ASN A 191 -3.62 -2.24 8.59
C ASN A 191 -3.00 -1.49 9.77
N VAL A 192 -3.73 -0.54 10.36
CA VAL A 192 -3.27 0.19 11.56
C VAL A 192 -3.11 -0.77 12.73
N GLY A 193 -4.06 -1.70 12.94
CA GLY A 193 -3.99 -2.71 13.99
C GLY A 193 -2.72 -3.56 13.88
N LEU A 194 -2.41 -4.07 12.69
CA LEU A 194 -1.19 -4.85 12.44
C LEU A 194 0.08 -4.00 12.59
N ALA A 195 0.11 -2.78 12.06
CA ALA A 195 1.26 -1.88 12.20
C ALA A 195 1.60 -1.57 13.66
N CYS A 196 0.58 -1.34 14.50
CA CYS A 196 0.77 -1.13 15.94
C CYS A 196 1.40 -2.37 16.61
N GLN A 197 0.97 -3.57 16.23
CA GLN A 197 1.56 -4.81 16.76
C GLN A 197 3.03 -4.94 16.33
N ILE A 198 3.35 -4.71 15.07
CA ILE A 198 4.73 -4.75 14.57
C ILE A 198 5.62 -3.73 15.29
N ALA A 199 5.16 -2.48 15.44
CA ALA A 199 5.90 -1.43 16.14
C ALA A 199 6.18 -1.78 17.60
N LYS A 200 5.21 -2.43 18.27
CA LYS A 200 5.38 -2.96 19.62
C LYS A 200 6.48 -4.03 19.66
N GLU A 201 6.44 -5.01 18.75
CA GLU A 201 7.44 -6.08 18.70
C GLU A 201 8.85 -5.55 18.44
N ILE A 202 9.01 -4.58 17.54
CA ILE A 202 10.31 -3.90 17.30
C ILE A 202 10.83 -3.27 18.60
N THR A 203 9.97 -2.56 19.32
CA THR A 203 10.33 -1.90 20.58
C THR A 203 10.73 -2.93 21.63
N THR A 204 9.97 -4.02 21.77
CA THR A 204 10.27 -5.11 22.71
C THR A 204 11.62 -5.76 22.40
N LEU A 205 11.89 -6.09 21.14
CA LEU A 205 13.15 -6.72 20.73
C LEU A 205 14.35 -5.79 20.93
N LYS A 206 14.22 -4.49 20.62
CA LYS A 206 15.27 -3.48 20.88
C LYS A 206 15.59 -3.27 22.37
N LEU A 207 14.67 -3.61 23.28
CA LEU A 207 14.89 -3.52 24.73
C LEU A 207 15.49 -4.79 25.33
N GLN A 208 15.47 -5.91 24.61
CA GLN A 208 15.96 -7.20 25.06
C GLN A 208 17.41 -7.47 24.66
N GLY A 209 17.92 -6.79 23.63
CA GLY A 209 19.32 -6.80 23.19
C GLY A 209 20.07 -5.59 23.71
#